data_AF-A0A127VCU6-F1
#
_entry.id   AF-A0A127VCU6-F1
#
_cell.length_a   1.000
_cell.length_b   1.000
_cell.length_c   1.000
_cell.angle_alpha   90.00
_cell.angle_beta   90.00
_cell.angle_gamma   90.00
#
_symmetry.space_group_name_H-M   'P 1'
#
loop_
_entity.id
_entity.type
_entity.pdbx_description
1 polymer ?
#
loop_
_entity_poly.entity_id
_entity_poly.type
_entity_poly.pdbx_seq_one_letter_code
_entity_poly.pdbx_strand_id
1 'polypeptide(L)'
;MKALLRTLMVAALFSFAAKANAQSGTLIFREGNNGSQNIVANITDAPGQAYNLKDRNSIGKNDEARSVVMENVRVGAVLTVYDSPNGDASDDYCVITVKQLVSHKVIGSFETSFEDNEVKVQKFKNGNLDGKVSFIRVN
;
A
#
# COMPACT_ATOMS: atom_id res chain seq x y z
N MET A 1 -42.81 -43.59 38.54
CA MET A 1 -42.00 -42.35 38.57
C MET A 1 -40.96 -42.44 37.47
N LYS A 2 -41.01 -41.54 36.48
CA LYS A 2 -40.14 -41.52 35.29
C LYS A 2 -38.82 -40.82 35.65
N ALA A 3 -37.68 -41.50 35.54
CA ALA A 3 -36.38 -40.84 35.52
C ALA A 3 -35.97 -40.63 34.06
N LEU A 4 -36.04 -39.39 33.57
CA LEU A 4 -35.50 -39.00 32.26
C LEU A 4 -34.01 -38.65 32.42
N LEU A 5 -33.14 -39.52 31.91
CA LEU A 5 -31.72 -39.23 31.74
C LEU A 5 -31.56 -38.28 30.55
N ARG A 6 -31.11 -37.05 30.79
CA ARG A 6 -30.78 -36.09 29.73
C ARG A 6 -29.29 -36.18 29.42
N THR A 7 -28.95 -36.78 28.29
CA THR A 7 -27.59 -36.78 27.75
C THR A 7 -27.19 -35.37 27.33
N LEU A 8 -26.16 -34.81 27.96
CA LEU A 8 -25.56 -33.54 27.56
C LEU A 8 -24.42 -33.82 26.57
N MET A 9 -24.64 -33.58 25.28
CA MET A 9 -23.55 -33.51 24.31
C MET A 9 -22.82 -32.18 24.47
N VAL A 10 -21.58 -32.22 24.94
CA VAL A 10 -20.68 -31.07 24.91
C VAL A 10 -19.90 -31.12 23.60
N ALA A 11 -20.28 -30.29 22.63
CA ALA A 11 -19.47 -30.05 21.44
C ALA A 11 -18.35 -29.06 21.82
N ALA A 12 -17.12 -29.56 21.96
CA ALA A 12 -15.95 -28.71 22.08
C ALA A 12 -15.64 -28.08 20.71
N LEU A 13 -15.97 -26.80 20.53
CA LEU A 13 -15.48 -26.01 19.41
C LEU A 13 -13.99 -25.73 19.61
N PHE A 14 -13.13 -26.45 18.88
CA PHE A 14 -11.74 -26.03 18.69
C PHE A 14 -11.69 -24.95 17.62
N SER A 15 -11.63 -23.68 18.04
CA SER A 15 -11.31 -22.58 17.15
C SER A 15 -9.82 -22.59 16.84
N PHE A 16 -9.43 -23.11 15.67
CA PHE A 16 -8.12 -22.84 15.09
C PHE A 16 -8.13 -21.41 14.56
N ALA A 17 -7.75 -20.44 15.38
CA ALA A 17 -7.32 -19.15 14.87
C ALA A 17 -5.99 -19.40 14.13
N ALA A 18 -6.06 -19.57 12.81
CA ALA A 18 -4.86 -19.49 12.00
C ALA A 18 -4.21 -18.13 12.28
N LYS A 19 -2.99 -18.13 12.83
CA LYS A 19 -2.15 -16.93 12.78
C LYS A 19 -1.93 -16.65 11.30
N ALA A 20 -2.67 -15.68 10.76
CA ALA A 20 -2.32 -15.11 9.48
C ALA A 20 -0.87 -14.67 9.60
N ASN A 21 0.02 -15.29 8.83
CA ASN A 21 1.36 -14.77 8.68
C ASN A 21 1.16 -13.38 8.08
N ALA A 22 1.38 -12.32 8.86
CA ALA A 22 1.31 -10.97 8.34
C ALA A 22 2.41 -10.89 7.28
N GLN A 23 2.02 -10.96 6.02
CA GLN A 23 2.95 -10.74 4.93
C GLN A 23 3.39 -9.29 5.02
N SER A 24 4.61 -9.07 5.52
CA SER A 24 5.21 -7.74 5.60
C SER A 24 5.86 -7.40 4.27
N GLY A 25 5.04 -7.00 3.30
CA GLY A 25 5.55 -6.36 2.10
C GLY A 25 6.22 -5.02 2.42
N THR A 26 7.07 -4.52 1.54
CA THR A 26 7.73 -3.22 1.68
C THR A 26 7.55 -2.40 0.40
N LEU A 27 7.25 -1.12 0.58
CA LEU A 27 7.18 -0.09 -0.45
C LEU A 27 8.36 0.87 -0.23
N ILE A 28 9.26 0.93 -1.20
CA ILE A 28 10.48 1.73 -1.14
C ILE A 28 10.37 2.87 -2.16
N PHE A 29 10.10 4.07 -1.68
CA PHE A 29 9.99 5.27 -2.52
C PHE A 29 11.37 5.82 -2.85
N ARG A 30 11.54 6.23 -4.09
CA ARG A 30 12.84 6.61 -4.66
C ARG A 30 12.78 8.00 -5.29
N GLU A 31 13.86 8.75 -5.12
CA GLU A 31 14.02 10.11 -5.64
C GLU A 31 14.16 10.13 -7.16
N GLY A 32 14.67 9.06 -7.76
CA GLY A 32 14.84 8.95 -9.20
C GLY A 32 13.77 8.06 -9.84
N ASN A 33 13.57 8.23 -11.15
CA ASN A 33 12.71 7.32 -11.93
C ASN A 33 13.35 5.92 -11.98
N ASN A 34 12.53 4.90 -12.26
CA ASN A 34 12.95 3.50 -12.42
C ASN A 34 13.70 2.93 -11.19
N GLY A 35 13.29 3.34 -9.97
CA GLY A 35 13.86 2.84 -8.72
C GLY A 35 15.25 3.37 -8.38
N SER A 36 15.70 4.44 -9.05
CA SER A 36 17.06 4.99 -8.94
C SER A 36 17.19 6.08 -7.86
N GLN A 37 18.42 6.55 -7.64
CA GLN A 37 18.79 7.58 -6.65
C GLN A 37 18.43 7.20 -5.20
N ASN A 38 18.31 8.20 -4.31
CA ASN A 38 18.16 7.98 -2.88
C ASN A 38 16.79 7.40 -2.53
N ILE A 39 16.73 6.76 -1.37
CA ILE A 39 15.47 6.40 -0.73
C ILE A 39 14.83 7.66 -0.15
N VAL A 40 13.57 7.89 -0.50
CA VAL A 40 12.75 8.97 0.08
C VAL A 40 12.02 8.48 1.32
N ALA A 41 11.42 7.28 1.25
CA ALA A 41 10.68 6.66 2.35
C ALA A 41 10.65 5.13 2.19
N ASN A 42 10.56 4.42 3.31
CA ASN A 42 10.30 2.99 3.37
C ASN A 42 9.03 2.75 4.20
N ILE A 43 8.06 2.03 3.65
CA ILE A 43 6.76 1.78 4.28
C ILE A 43 6.50 0.28 4.25
N THR A 44 6.17 -0.32 5.39
CA THR A 44 5.62 -1.68 5.40
C THR A 44 4.23 -1.66 4.80
N ASP A 45 3.93 -2.54 3.84
CA ASP A 45 2.60 -2.70 3.27
C ASP A 45 1.60 -3.19 4.33
N ALA A 46 0.82 -2.25 4.86
CA ALA A 46 -0.26 -2.51 5.79
C ALA A 46 -1.46 -1.61 5.48
N PRO A 47 -2.70 -2.07 5.71
CA PRO A 47 -3.88 -1.29 5.38
C PRO A 47 -4.06 -0.11 6.33
N GLY A 48 -4.60 1.00 5.82
CA GLY A 48 -4.99 2.16 6.62
C GLY A 48 -3.84 3.09 7.01
N GLN A 49 -2.70 3.01 6.32
CA GLN A 49 -1.58 3.91 6.55
C GLN A 49 -1.74 5.19 5.73
N ALA A 50 -1.36 6.32 6.33
CA ALA A 50 -1.44 7.64 5.73
C ALA A 50 -0.30 8.51 6.24
N TYR A 51 0.40 9.18 5.32
CA TYR A 51 1.59 9.97 5.63
C TYR A 51 1.56 11.28 4.86
N ASN A 52 1.52 12.40 5.58
CA ASN A 52 1.78 13.71 5.02
C ASN A 52 3.29 14.00 5.09
N LEU A 53 3.92 14.20 3.94
CA LEU A 53 5.36 14.37 3.84
C LEU A 53 5.83 15.78 4.23
N LYS A 54 4.90 16.74 4.39
CA LYS A 54 5.17 18.08 4.94
C LYS A 54 5.19 18.11 6.46
N ASP A 55 4.79 17.03 7.13
CA ASP A 55 4.83 16.97 8.58
C ASP A 55 6.27 17.03 9.10
N ARG A 56 6.47 17.73 10.22
CA ARG A 56 7.80 17.96 10.82
C ARG A 56 8.59 16.68 11.09
N ASN A 57 7.88 15.59 11.43
CA ASN A 57 8.46 14.28 11.71
C ASN A 57 7.97 13.25 10.67
N SER A 58 7.86 13.67 9.41
CA SER A 58 7.49 12.81 8.30
C SER A 58 8.43 11.60 8.16
N ILE A 59 7.90 10.51 7.61
CA ILE A 59 8.64 9.29 7.26
C ILE A 59 9.61 9.46 6.10
N GLY A 60 9.56 10.59 5.41
CA GLY A 60 10.32 10.85 4.19
C GLY A 60 10.29 12.32 3.80
N LYS A 61 10.95 12.64 2.69
CA LYS A 61 11.07 14.01 2.21
C LYS A 61 9.93 14.38 1.25
N ASN A 62 9.35 15.56 1.48
CA ASN A 62 8.36 16.17 0.60
C ASN A 62 8.95 16.54 -0.77
N ASP A 63 8.18 16.40 -1.85
CA ASP A 63 8.57 16.80 -3.22
C ASP A 63 9.80 16.06 -3.78
N GLU A 64 10.09 14.85 -3.28
CA GLU A 64 11.26 14.07 -3.76
C GLU A 64 10.87 12.80 -4.50
N ALA A 65 9.79 12.11 -4.11
CA ALA A 65 9.49 10.79 -4.66
C ALA A 65 9.03 10.84 -6.12
N ARG A 66 9.59 9.94 -6.95
CA ARG A 66 9.23 9.78 -8.37
C ARG A 66 8.92 8.35 -8.77
N SER A 67 9.41 7.38 -8.03
CA SER A 67 9.13 5.96 -8.29
C SER A 67 9.02 5.16 -7.00
N VAL A 68 8.49 3.94 -7.10
CA VAL A 68 8.39 3.00 -5.98
C VAL A 68 8.86 1.61 -6.39
N VAL A 69 9.66 0.99 -5.54
CA VAL A 69 10.01 -0.43 -5.61
C VAL A 69 9.12 -1.18 -4.62
N MET A 70 8.45 -2.22 -5.10
CA MET A 70 7.54 -3.07 -4.36
C MET A 70 8.21 -4.41 -4.08
N GLU A 71 8.26 -4.83 -2.84
CA GLU A 71 8.81 -6.13 -2.43
C GLU A 71 7.79 -6.88 -1.57
N ASN A 72 7.40 -8.08 -2.00
CA ASN A 72 6.43 -8.94 -1.30
C ASN A 72 5.09 -8.26 -0.96
N VAL A 73 4.62 -7.32 -1.78
CA VAL A 73 3.39 -6.53 -1.55
C VAL A 73 2.15 -7.39 -1.79
N ARG A 74 1.20 -7.33 -0.86
CA ARG A 74 0.02 -8.19 -0.82
C ARG A 74 -0.95 -7.91 -1.97
N VAL A 75 -1.60 -8.96 -2.43
CA VAL A 75 -2.74 -8.85 -3.34
C VAL A 75 -3.84 -7.98 -2.72
N GLY A 76 -4.42 -7.09 -3.51
CA GLY A 76 -5.46 -6.17 -3.08
C GLY A 76 -4.97 -4.88 -2.43
N ALA A 77 -3.65 -4.71 -2.21
CA ALA A 77 -3.12 -3.43 -1.75
C ALA A 77 -3.43 -2.30 -2.73
N VAL A 78 -3.77 -1.13 -2.19
CA VAL A 78 -3.95 0.10 -2.95
C VAL A 78 -3.02 1.15 -2.39
N LEU A 79 -1.98 1.49 -3.16
CA LEU A 79 -1.09 2.61 -2.90
C LEU A 79 -1.61 3.84 -3.66
N THR A 80 -1.71 4.97 -2.99
CA THR A 80 -1.95 6.26 -3.66
C THR A 80 -0.94 7.30 -3.20
N VAL A 81 -0.36 8.02 -4.16
CA VAL A 81 0.48 9.19 -3.91
C VAL A 81 -0.21 10.44 -4.44
N TYR A 82 -0.10 11.54 -3.70
CA TYR A 82 -0.75 12.82 -4.03
C TYR A 82 0.27 13.96 -3.97
N ASP A 83 0.11 14.94 -4.86
CA ASP A 83 0.78 16.24 -4.75
C ASP A 83 0.14 17.09 -3.63
N SER A 84 -1.18 16.99 -3.47
CA SER A 84 -1.89 17.64 -2.35
C SER A 84 -1.43 17.08 -0.99
N PRO A 85 -0.93 17.92 -0.06
CA PRO A 85 -0.54 17.47 1.28
C PRO A 85 -1.75 17.06 2.15
N ASN A 86 -2.97 17.36 1.71
CA ASN A 86 -4.20 16.90 2.37
C ASN A 86 -4.56 15.46 2.00
N GLY A 87 -3.85 14.84 1.05
CA GLY A 87 -4.13 13.48 0.58
C GLY A 87 -5.48 13.35 -0.12
N ASP A 88 -5.85 14.38 -0.88
CA ASP A 88 -7.11 14.50 -1.62
C ASP A 88 -6.86 14.71 -3.13
N ALA A 89 -7.93 14.60 -3.91
CA ALA A 89 -7.89 14.73 -5.36
C ALA A 89 -7.96 16.20 -5.82
N SER A 90 -7.57 17.19 -5.00
CA SER A 90 -7.55 18.60 -5.42
C SER A 90 -6.38 18.90 -6.36
N ASP A 91 -5.31 18.08 -6.33
CA ASP A 91 -4.14 18.15 -7.22
C ASP A 91 -3.82 16.80 -7.90
N ASP A 92 -2.69 16.68 -8.61
CA ASP A 92 -2.24 15.45 -9.28
C ASP A 92 -2.09 14.29 -8.28
N TYR A 93 -2.44 13.08 -8.73
CA TYR A 93 -2.28 11.87 -7.93
C TYR A 93 -2.15 10.62 -8.80
N CYS A 94 -1.57 9.58 -8.24
CA CYS A 94 -1.40 8.29 -8.89
C CYS A 94 -1.87 7.17 -7.96
N VAL A 95 -2.74 6.31 -8.49
CA VAL A 95 -3.28 5.13 -7.80
C VAL A 95 -2.66 3.87 -8.39
N ILE A 96 -2.07 3.04 -7.54
CA ILE A 96 -1.51 1.74 -7.89
C ILE A 96 -2.31 0.67 -7.16
N THR A 97 -3.05 -0.14 -7.92
CA THR A 97 -3.81 -1.28 -7.40
C THR A 97 -3.05 -2.57 -7.68
N VAL A 98 -2.78 -3.34 -6.63
CA VAL A 98 -2.08 -4.63 -6.71
C VAL A 98 -3.11 -5.75 -6.95
N LYS A 99 -3.03 -6.41 -8.10
CA LYS A 99 -3.96 -7.45 -8.57
C LYS A 99 -3.51 -8.86 -8.24
N GLN A 100 -2.22 -9.07 -8.05
CA GLN A 100 -1.62 -10.34 -7.63
C GLN A 100 -0.49 -10.06 -6.64
N LEU A 101 -0.06 -11.07 -5.89
CA LEU A 101 1.10 -10.92 -5.02
C LEU A 101 2.32 -10.48 -5.83
N VAL A 102 2.93 -9.36 -5.44
CA VAL A 102 4.12 -8.82 -6.10
C VAL A 102 5.35 -9.22 -5.29
N SER A 103 6.17 -10.13 -5.83
CA SER A 103 7.44 -10.51 -5.18
C SER A 103 8.47 -9.39 -5.29
N HIS A 104 8.65 -8.83 -6.49
CA HIS A 104 9.47 -7.66 -6.76
C HIS A 104 8.95 -6.93 -8.00
N LYS A 105 8.70 -5.62 -7.92
CA LYS A 105 8.32 -4.81 -9.07
C LYS A 105 8.71 -3.34 -8.90
N VAL A 106 9.09 -2.69 -10.00
CA VAL A 106 9.36 -1.26 -10.03
C VAL A 106 8.24 -0.55 -10.77
N ILE A 107 7.57 0.39 -10.11
CA ILE A 107 6.72 1.38 -10.78
C ILE A 107 7.61 2.58 -11.06
N GLY A 108 8.09 2.67 -12.31
CA GLY A 108 9.22 3.54 -12.66
C GLY A 108 8.94 5.04 -12.67
N SER A 109 7.67 5.44 -12.73
CA SER A 109 7.24 6.84 -12.67
C SER A 109 5.78 6.90 -12.24
N PHE A 110 5.41 7.94 -11.49
CA PHE A 110 4.01 8.22 -11.16
C PHE A 110 3.27 8.95 -12.30
N GLU A 111 3.96 9.28 -13.39
CA GLU A 111 3.44 10.01 -14.55
C GLU A 111 2.76 9.12 -15.60
N THR A 112 2.85 7.80 -15.46
CA THR A 112 2.40 6.86 -16.50
C THR A 112 1.25 6.01 -16.01
N SER A 113 0.25 5.81 -16.86
CA SER A 113 -0.82 4.84 -16.64
C SER A 113 -0.53 3.59 -17.46
N PHE A 114 -0.58 2.43 -16.81
CA PHE A 114 -0.44 1.14 -17.46
C PHE A 114 -1.11 0.05 -16.62
N GLU A 115 -1.29 -1.11 -17.22
CA GLU A 115 -1.83 -2.27 -16.54
C GLU A 115 -1.16 -3.54 -17.07
N ASP A 116 -0.79 -4.42 -16.15
CA ASP A 116 -0.28 -5.76 -16.46
C ASP A 116 -0.92 -6.80 -15.53
N ASN A 117 -0.41 -8.02 -15.46
CA ASN A 117 -1.03 -9.07 -14.64
C ASN A 117 -0.97 -8.79 -13.13
N GLU A 118 0.03 -8.06 -12.66
CA GLU A 118 0.29 -7.86 -11.24
C GLU A 118 -0.29 -6.55 -10.72
N VAL A 119 -0.30 -5.49 -11.53
CA VAL A 119 -0.72 -4.15 -11.08
C VAL A 119 -1.56 -3.42 -12.13
N LYS A 120 -2.33 -2.47 -11.64
CA LYS A 120 -2.94 -1.40 -12.44
C LYS A 120 -2.47 -0.06 -11.88
N VAL A 121 -1.83 0.74 -12.71
CA VAL A 121 -1.33 2.08 -12.38
C VAL A 121 -2.15 3.11 -13.14
N GLN A 122 -2.70 4.07 -12.41
CA GLN A 122 -3.54 5.13 -12.96
C GLN A 122 -3.05 6.47 -12.45
N LYS A 123 -2.46 7.28 -13.34
CA LYS A 123 -2.26 8.71 -13.12
C LYS A 123 -3.58 9.42 -13.38
N PHE A 124 -3.91 10.35 -12.50
CA PHE A 124 -5.02 11.27 -12.70
C PHE A 124 -4.49 12.70 -12.78
N LYS A 125 -5.11 13.48 -13.67
CA LYS A 125 -4.76 14.85 -14.05
C LYS A 125 -3.49 14.98 -14.91
N ASN A 126 -3.21 16.20 -15.34
CA ASN A 126 -2.28 16.52 -16.44
C ASN A 126 -1.01 17.26 -16.00
N GLY A 127 -0.74 17.41 -14.69
CA GLY A 127 0.45 18.10 -14.21
C GLY A 127 1.66 17.16 -14.03
N ASN A 128 2.48 17.40 -13.00
CA ASN A 128 3.85 16.92 -12.83
C ASN A 128 4.13 16.30 -11.44
N LEU A 129 3.49 15.17 -11.14
CA LEU A 129 3.59 14.45 -9.87
C LEU A 129 4.99 13.90 -9.51
N ASP A 130 5.82 13.54 -10.50
CA ASP A 130 7.20 13.06 -10.25
C ASP A 130 8.03 14.17 -9.56
N GLY A 131 8.39 13.96 -8.29
CA GLY A 131 9.10 14.97 -7.49
C GLY A 131 8.18 16.06 -6.93
N LYS A 132 6.89 15.73 -6.79
CA LYS A 132 5.88 16.58 -6.14
C LYS A 132 5.01 15.85 -5.12
N VAL A 133 5.30 14.57 -4.86
CA VAL A 133 4.55 13.81 -3.86
C VAL A 133 4.68 14.47 -2.49
N SER A 134 3.53 14.89 -1.95
CA SER A 134 3.39 15.43 -0.59
C SER A 134 2.59 14.53 0.34
N PHE A 135 1.90 13.51 -0.18
CA PHE A 135 1.13 12.56 0.65
C PHE A 135 1.18 11.14 0.10
N ILE A 136 1.26 10.14 0.99
CA ILE A 136 1.24 8.72 0.66
C ILE A 136 0.13 8.01 1.48
N ARG A 137 -0.68 7.18 0.82
CA ARG A 137 -1.72 6.35 1.44
C ARG A 137 -1.58 4.90 1.02
N VAL A 138 -1.71 3.97 1.96
CA VAL A 138 -1.71 2.52 1.71
C VAL A 138 -2.98 1.91 2.33
N ASN A 139 -3.77 1.22 1.52
CA ASN A 139 -5.00 0.52 1.94
C ASN A 139 -4.95 -0.96 1.56
#